data_AF-A0A9P0YP65-F1
#
_entry.id   AF-A0A9P0YP65-F1
#
_cell.length_a   1.000
_cell.length_b   1.000
_cell.length_c   1.000
_cell.angle_alpha   90.00
_cell.angle_beta   90.00
_cell.angle_gamma   90.00
#
_symmetry.space_group_name_H-M   'P 1'
#
loop_
_entity.id
_entity.type
_entity.pdbx_description
1 polymer ?
#
loop_
_entity_poly.entity_id
_entity_poly.type
_entity_poly.pdbx_seq_one_letter_code
_entity_poly.pdbx_strand_id
1 'polypeptide(L)'
;MQHTVIPSWYQRKGYIKAMTDLIQKELGKFECPQEVMIFFSAHGVPLAYVEEAGDPYKAEMEECVDLIMEELEKRKINNAYTLAYQSRVGPVEWLKPYTDDTIIELGQRGVKSLLAVPISFVSEHIETLEEIDVEYKQLALESGIQNWGRVPALGCEPSFISDLADAVVESIPYVGAVAVSNLEARQSLVPLGSVEELLAAYDSQRRELPPPVEVWQWGWTKSAETWNGRLAMLAVLLLLLRDITSGEGFLHQWGILPL
;
A
#
# COMPACT_ATOMS: atom_id res chain seq x y z
N MET A 1 -0.96 16.23 27.45
CA MET A 1 -0.02 16.65 26.38
C MET A 1 -0.85 17.15 25.22
N GLN A 2 -0.39 18.18 24.50
CA GLN A 2 -1.05 18.64 23.28
C GLN A 2 -0.40 17.91 22.11
N HIS A 3 -1.21 17.24 21.28
CA HIS A 3 -0.74 16.49 20.13
C HIS A 3 -1.25 17.15 18.84
N THR A 4 -0.39 17.17 17.82
CA THR A 4 -0.77 17.53 16.44
C THR A 4 -0.63 16.28 15.59
N VAL A 5 -1.63 15.97 14.77
CA VAL A 5 -1.63 14.84 13.85
C VAL A 5 -1.82 15.38 12.43
N ILE A 6 -1.03 14.86 11.50
CA ILE A 6 -1.23 15.04 10.06
C ILE A 6 -1.95 13.77 9.59
N PRO A 7 -3.28 13.80 9.37
CA PRO A 7 -4.05 12.59 9.10
C PRO A 7 -3.70 11.95 7.77
N SER A 8 -3.55 12.76 6.74
CA SER A 8 -3.27 12.33 5.38
C SER A 8 -2.48 13.41 4.64
N TRP A 9 -1.78 12.98 3.59
CA TRP A 9 -0.81 13.82 2.85
C TRP A 9 -0.64 13.39 1.38
N TYR A 10 -1.52 12.54 0.87
CA TYR A 10 -1.46 12.00 -0.50
C TYR A 10 -1.53 13.10 -1.58
N GLN A 11 -2.23 14.20 -1.30
CA GLN A 11 -2.41 15.33 -2.22
C GLN A 11 -1.24 16.35 -2.20
N ARG A 12 -0.21 16.13 -1.38
CA ARG A 12 0.88 17.10 -1.26
C ARG A 12 1.71 17.18 -2.54
N LYS A 13 2.09 18.41 -2.93
CA LYS A 13 2.71 18.67 -4.23
C LYS A 13 4.05 17.99 -4.41
N GLY A 14 4.87 17.90 -3.36
CA GLY A 14 6.19 17.27 -3.44
C GLY A 14 6.09 15.75 -3.52
N TYR A 15 5.11 15.13 -2.85
CA TYR A 15 4.75 13.73 -3.05
C TYR A 15 4.33 13.44 -4.50
N ILE A 16 3.33 14.18 -5.04
CA ILE A 16 2.86 13.99 -6.42
C ILE A 16 4.00 14.21 -7.42
N LYS A 17 4.83 15.24 -7.20
CA LYS A 17 6.01 15.50 -8.03
C LYS A 17 7.01 14.33 -7.99
N ALA A 18 7.32 13.80 -6.80
CA ALA A 18 8.26 12.71 -6.65
C ALA A 18 7.75 11.43 -7.36
N MET A 19 6.48 11.09 -7.18
CA MET A 19 5.85 9.95 -7.87
C MET A 19 5.88 10.12 -9.39
N THR A 20 5.53 11.29 -9.90
CA THR A 20 5.54 11.55 -11.35
C THR A 20 6.95 11.56 -11.95
N ASP A 21 7.96 12.05 -11.22
CA ASP A 21 9.37 11.97 -11.64
C ASP A 21 9.82 10.52 -11.78
N LEU A 22 9.47 9.66 -10.81
CA LEU A 22 9.78 8.22 -10.85
C LEU A 22 9.04 7.51 -11.99
N ILE A 23 7.74 7.75 -12.15
CA ILE A 23 6.94 7.17 -13.25
C ILE A 23 7.54 7.56 -14.60
N GLN A 24 7.84 8.85 -14.82
CA GLN A 24 8.42 9.34 -16.06
C GLN A 24 9.79 8.70 -16.35
N LYS A 25 10.62 8.54 -15.31
CA LYS A 25 11.94 7.89 -15.42
C LYS A 25 11.81 6.42 -15.85
N GLU A 26 10.87 5.69 -15.27
CA GLU A 26 10.67 4.26 -15.58
C GLU A 26 9.98 4.04 -16.92
N LEU A 27 9.03 4.90 -17.30
CA LEU A 27 8.45 4.91 -18.66
C LEU A 27 9.54 5.07 -19.72
N GLY A 28 10.54 5.92 -19.48
CA GLY A 28 11.65 6.15 -20.40
C GLY A 28 12.55 4.93 -20.66
N LYS A 29 12.40 3.84 -19.90
CA LYS A 29 13.12 2.59 -20.13
C LYS A 29 12.46 1.67 -21.15
N PHE A 30 11.20 1.92 -21.51
CA PHE A 30 10.49 1.17 -22.54
C PHE A 30 10.84 1.69 -23.94
N GLU A 31 10.84 0.81 -24.95
CA GLU A 31 11.11 1.19 -26.34
C GLU A 31 10.02 2.13 -26.90
N CYS A 32 8.77 1.90 -26.54
CA CYS A 32 7.61 2.73 -26.90
C CYS A 32 6.90 3.25 -25.62
N PRO A 33 7.46 4.25 -24.92
CA PRO A 33 6.90 4.73 -23.65
C PRO A 33 5.43 5.14 -23.74
N GLN A 34 4.99 5.70 -24.86
CA GLN A 34 3.61 6.15 -25.11
C GLN A 34 2.58 5.02 -25.20
N GLU A 35 3.00 3.77 -25.43
CA GLU A 35 2.11 2.61 -25.54
C GLU A 35 1.98 1.83 -24.22
N VAL A 36 2.78 2.22 -23.21
CA VAL A 36 2.77 1.58 -21.89
C VAL A 36 1.50 1.93 -21.15
N MET A 37 0.84 0.93 -20.56
CA MET A 37 -0.23 1.17 -19.60
C MET A 37 0.35 1.31 -18.20
N ILE A 38 0.00 2.39 -17.51
CA ILE A 38 0.36 2.62 -16.11
C ILE A 38 -0.62 1.84 -15.23
N PHE A 39 -0.08 1.00 -14.34
CA PHE A 39 -0.87 0.12 -13.50
C PHE A 39 -0.61 0.44 -12.03
N PHE A 40 -1.49 1.22 -11.42
CA PHE A 40 -1.41 1.53 -10.00
C PHE A 40 -1.86 0.32 -9.19
N SER A 41 -1.02 -0.11 -8.25
CA SER A 41 -1.32 -1.18 -7.31
C SER A 41 -1.27 -0.64 -5.88
N ALA A 42 -2.41 -0.72 -5.21
CA ALA A 42 -2.60 -0.33 -3.81
C ALA A 42 -2.91 -1.57 -2.97
N HIS A 43 -2.51 -1.62 -1.71
CA HIS A 43 -2.89 -2.72 -0.84
C HIS A 43 -4.41 -2.75 -0.65
N GLY A 44 -5.01 -3.93 -0.77
CA GLY A 44 -6.45 -4.08 -0.57
C GLY A 44 -6.88 -3.84 0.87
N VAL A 45 -8.15 -3.51 1.07
CA VAL A 45 -8.77 -3.53 2.39
C VAL A 45 -10.08 -4.31 2.31
N PRO A 46 -10.53 -4.96 3.40
CA PRO A 46 -11.88 -5.53 3.45
C PRO A 46 -12.93 -4.50 3.05
N LEU A 47 -13.86 -4.88 2.18
CA LEU A 47 -14.87 -3.96 1.63
C LEU A 47 -15.70 -3.29 2.74
N ALA A 48 -16.00 -4.05 3.80
CA ALA A 48 -16.73 -3.55 4.97
C ALA A 48 -16.06 -2.35 5.66
N TYR A 49 -14.72 -2.21 5.60
CA TYR A 49 -14.06 -1.04 6.19
C TYR A 49 -14.41 0.25 5.46
N VAL A 50 -14.54 0.17 4.13
CA VAL A 50 -14.91 1.32 3.31
C VAL A 50 -16.42 1.58 3.39
N GLU A 51 -17.25 0.54 3.21
CA GLU A 51 -18.70 0.72 3.10
C GLU A 51 -19.42 0.87 4.44
N GLU A 52 -19.02 0.11 5.46
CA GLU A 52 -19.71 0.10 6.77
C GLU A 52 -19.03 1.01 7.78
N ALA A 53 -17.69 1.02 7.81
CA ALA A 53 -16.92 1.83 8.76
C ALA A 53 -16.57 3.24 8.22
N GLY A 54 -16.76 3.49 6.93
CA GLY A 54 -16.52 4.81 6.32
C GLY A 54 -15.05 5.17 6.19
N ASP A 55 -14.17 4.18 6.04
CA ASP A 55 -12.73 4.40 5.85
C ASP A 55 -12.46 5.20 4.56
N PRO A 56 -11.75 6.34 4.64
CA PRO A 56 -11.50 7.22 3.49
C PRO A 56 -10.50 6.64 2.49
N TYR A 57 -9.81 5.54 2.81
CA TYR A 57 -8.70 4.98 2.03
C TYR A 57 -8.98 4.88 0.54
N LYS A 58 -10.13 4.33 0.15
CA LYS A 58 -10.51 4.18 -1.27
C LYS A 58 -10.54 5.54 -1.98
N ALA A 59 -11.19 6.52 -1.37
CA ALA A 59 -11.35 7.85 -1.96
C ALA A 59 -9.99 8.58 -2.05
N GLU A 60 -9.16 8.47 -0.99
CA GLU A 60 -7.82 9.06 -1.01
C GLU A 60 -6.91 8.41 -2.05
N MET A 61 -6.99 7.09 -2.25
CA MET A 61 -6.22 6.40 -3.31
C MET A 61 -6.67 6.80 -4.71
N GLU A 62 -7.98 6.86 -4.95
CA GLU A 62 -8.53 7.29 -6.25
C GLU A 62 -8.14 8.75 -6.56
N GLU A 63 -8.30 9.67 -5.62
CA GLU A 63 -7.89 11.07 -5.80
C GLU A 63 -6.37 11.21 -5.95
N CYS A 64 -5.57 10.42 -5.22
CA CYS A 64 -4.13 10.41 -5.37
C CYS A 64 -3.70 10.00 -6.78
N VAL A 65 -4.35 8.98 -7.36
CA VAL A 65 -4.09 8.53 -8.73
C VAL A 65 -4.46 9.64 -9.71
N ASP A 66 -5.62 10.27 -9.55
CA ASP A 66 -6.06 11.38 -10.40
C ASP A 66 -5.05 12.54 -10.38
N LEU A 67 -4.59 12.96 -9.20
CA LEU A 67 -3.60 14.04 -9.05
C LEU A 67 -2.25 13.71 -9.71
N ILE A 68 -1.80 12.44 -9.62
CA ILE A 68 -0.59 11.98 -10.30
C ILE A 68 -0.78 12.02 -11.82
N MET A 69 -1.91 11.53 -12.32
CA MET A 69 -2.20 11.52 -13.75
C MET A 69 -2.35 12.93 -14.32
N GLU A 70 -3.01 13.85 -13.61
CA GLU A 70 -3.08 15.27 -13.99
C GLU A 70 -1.69 15.91 -14.11
N GLU A 71 -0.78 15.58 -13.19
CA GLU A 71 0.59 16.08 -13.23
C GLU A 71 1.40 15.47 -14.39
N LEU A 72 1.17 14.20 -14.73
CA LEU A 72 1.74 13.57 -15.94
C LEU A 72 1.21 14.20 -17.24
N GLU A 73 -0.09 14.51 -17.30
CA GLU A 73 -0.70 15.18 -18.47
C GLU A 73 -0.11 16.57 -18.69
N LYS A 74 0.14 17.34 -17.62
CA LYS A 74 0.86 18.64 -17.69
C LYS A 74 2.25 18.48 -18.32
N ARG A 75 2.89 17.34 -18.10
CA ARG A 75 4.20 16.96 -18.67
C ARG A 75 4.11 16.30 -20.05
N LYS A 76 2.91 16.26 -20.66
CA LYS A 76 2.64 15.65 -21.97
C LYS A 76 2.79 14.13 -21.99
N ILE A 77 2.59 13.48 -20.85
CA ILE A 77 2.56 12.02 -20.69
C ILE A 77 1.10 11.62 -20.54
N ASN A 78 0.51 11.05 -21.60
CA ASN A 78 -0.92 10.75 -21.69
C ASN A 78 -1.19 9.24 -21.79
N ASN A 79 -0.45 8.46 -21.01
CA ASN A 79 -0.57 7.01 -20.98
C ASN A 79 -1.93 6.59 -20.42
N ALA A 80 -2.49 5.49 -20.96
CA ALA A 80 -3.64 4.86 -20.33
C ALA A 80 -3.25 4.33 -18.94
N TYR A 81 -4.17 4.39 -17.98
CA TYR A 81 -3.92 3.90 -16.63
C TYR A 81 -5.10 3.13 -16.05
N THR A 82 -4.84 2.36 -14.99
CA THR A 82 -5.86 1.74 -14.14
C THR A 82 -5.34 1.58 -12.72
N LEU A 83 -6.25 1.44 -11.76
CA LEU A 83 -5.97 1.20 -10.34
C LEU A 83 -6.58 -0.14 -9.94
N ALA A 84 -5.79 -0.98 -9.27
CA ALA A 84 -6.25 -2.24 -8.69
C ALA A 84 -5.65 -2.46 -7.30
N TYR A 85 -6.24 -3.39 -6.57
CA TYR A 85 -5.96 -3.67 -5.17
C TYR A 85 -5.33 -5.06 -4.98
N GLN A 86 -4.17 -5.12 -4.33
CA GLN A 86 -3.35 -6.32 -4.13
C GLN A 86 -3.53 -6.96 -2.74
N SER A 87 -2.84 -8.08 -2.50
CA SER A 87 -2.63 -8.68 -1.17
C SER A 87 -3.92 -9.06 -0.40
N ARG A 88 -4.96 -9.52 -1.10
CA ARG A 88 -6.20 -10.03 -0.45
C ARG A 88 -5.93 -11.32 0.32
N VAL A 89 -6.41 -11.40 1.56
CA VAL A 89 -6.27 -12.61 2.40
C VAL A 89 -7.59 -13.03 3.06
N GLY A 90 -7.78 -14.34 3.17
CA GLY A 90 -8.96 -14.93 3.81
C GLY A 90 -10.24 -14.86 2.96
N PRO A 91 -11.39 -15.29 3.52
CA PRO A 91 -12.61 -15.53 2.75
C PRO A 91 -13.55 -14.31 2.65
N VAL A 92 -13.19 -13.16 3.25
CA VAL A 92 -14.04 -11.96 3.23
C VAL A 92 -13.98 -11.26 1.88
N GLU A 93 -14.95 -10.40 1.58
CA GLU A 93 -14.87 -9.58 0.37
C GLU A 93 -13.89 -8.40 0.58
N TRP A 94 -13.00 -8.23 -0.39
CA TRP A 94 -12.00 -7.16 -0.44
C TRP A 94 -12.35 -6.15 -1.52
N LEU A 95 -11.82 -4.94 -1.38
CA LEU A 95 -11.95 -3.86 -2.34
C LEU A 95 -11.45 -4.29 -3.74
N LYS A 96 -12.23 -3.92 -4.76
CA LYS A 96 -12.05 -4.29 -6.18
C LYS A 96 -11.69 -3.04 -7.01
N PRO A 97 -11.05 -3.21 -8.18
CA PRO A 97 -10.69 -4.48 -8.83
C PRO A 97 -9.43 -5.13 -8.23
N TYR A 98 -9.30 -6.44 -8.36
CA TYR A 98 -8.15 -7.18 -7.82
C TYR A 98 -6.96 -7.15 -8.76
N THR A 99 -5.75 -7.00 -8.23
CA THR A 99 -4.53 -6.83 -9.05
C THR A 99 -4.28 -8.03 -9.97
N ASP A 100 -4.38 -9.25 -9.45
CA ASP A 100 -4.22 -10.49 -10.21
C ASP A 100 -5.25 -10.64 -11.34
N ASP A 101 -6.54 -10.45 -11.03
CA ASP A 101 -7.63 -10.53 -12.01
C ASP A 101 -7.48 -9.45 -13.10
N THR A 102 -7.10 -8.23 -12.71
CA THR A 102 -6.89 -7.12 -13.65
C THR A 102 -5.74 -7.37 -14.61
N ILE A 103 -4.61 -7.92 -14.12
CA ILE A 103 -3.45 -8.24 -14.97
C ILE A 103 -3.85 -9.24 -16.07
N ILE A 104 -4.62 -10.28 -15.70
CA ILE A 104 -5.11 -11.28 -16.65
C ILE A 104 -6.00 -10.63 -17.71
N GLU A 105 -6.97 -9.81 -17.28
CA GLU A 105 -7.88 -9.10 -18.20
C GLU A 105 -7.15 -8.17 -19.17
N LEU A 106 -6.14 -7.43 -18.69
CA LEU A 106 -5.34 -6.52 -19.52
C LEU A 106 -4.55 -7.29 -20.58
N GLY A 107 -3.94 -8.41 -20.20
CA GLY A 107 -3.25 -9.30 -21.14
C GLY A 107 -4.18 -9.84 -22.23
N GLN A 108 -5.37 -10.31 -21.84
CA GLN A 108 -6.42 -10.78 -22.77
C GLN A 108 -6.94 -9.69 -23.70
N ARG A 109 -7.00 -8.44 -23.22
CA ARG A 109 -7.34 -7.24 -24.03
C ARG A 109 -6.22 -6.80 -24.97
N GLY A 110 -5.06 -7.44 -24.91
CA GLY A 110 -3.95 -7.19 -25.82
C GLY A 110 -2.96 -6.13 -25.36
N VAL A 111 -2.99 -5.69 -24.09
CA VAL A 111 -1.96 -4.81 -23.53
C VAL A 111 -0.61 -5.51 -23.58
N LYS A 112 0.39 -4.86 -24.18
CA LYS A 112 1.73 -5.45 -24.37
C LYS A 112 2.78 -4.94 -23.40
N SER A 113 2.61 -3.76 -22.86
CA SER A 113 3.57 -3.12 -21.96
C SER A 113 2.85 -2.59 -20.73
N LEU A 114 3.26 -3.04 -19.54
CA LEU A 114 2.69 -2.64 -18.27
C LEU A 114 3.78 -2.07 -17.35
N LEU A 115 3.51 -0.92 -16.74
CA LEU A 115 4.35 -0.31 -15.70
C LEU A 115 3.59 -0.31 -14.38
N ALA A 116 3.97 -1.21 -13.47
CA ALA A 116 3.40 -1.28 -12.13
C ALA A 116 3.87 -0.11 -11.25
N VAL A 117 2.95 0.54 -10.54
CA VAL A 117 3.22 1.65 -9.62
C VAL A 117 2.70 1.29 -8.23
N PRO A 118 3.58 0.93 -7.27
CA PRO A 118 3.16 0.73 -5.88
C PRO A 118 2.81 2.08 -5.26
N ILE A 119 1.51 2.36 -5.06
CA ILE A 119 1.03 3.69 -4.67
C ILE A 119 0.74 3.83 -3.16
N SER A 120 0.47 2.71 -2.49
CA SER A 120 0.00 2.73 -1.10
C SER A 120 1.09 2.74 -0.02
N PHE A 121 2.36 2.60 -0.41
CA PHE A 121 3.51 2.56 0.51
C PHE A 121 4.71 3.32 -0.05
N VAL A 122 5.51 3.90 0.84
CA VAL A 122 6.66 4.74 0.49
C VAL A 122 8.02 4.04 0.62
N SER A 123 8.05 2.75 0.93
CA SER A 123 9.29 1.98 1.10
C SER A 123 9.14 0.61 0.46
N GLU A 124 10.26 0.01 0.07
CA GLU A 124 10.27 -1.37 -0.39
C GLU A 124 9.90 -2.32 0.75
N HIS A 125 9.09 -3.33 0.46
CA HIS A 125 8.61 -4.33 1.41
C HIS A 125 8.23 -5.61 0.65
N ILE A 126 7.68 -6.60 1.35
CA ILE A 126 7.37 -7.92 0.75
C ILE A 126 6.46 -7.81 -0.47
N GLU A 127 5.47 -6.92 -0.44
CA GLU A 127 4.50 -6.79 -1.52
C GLU A 127 5.14 -6.17 -2.79
N THR A 128 6.13 -5.28 -2.65
CA THR A 128 6.84 -4.75 -3.82
C THR A 128 7.87 -5.72 -4.38
N LEU A 129 8.63 -6.37 -3.49
CA LEU A 129 9.78 -7.21 -3.88
C LEU A 129 9.39 -8.64 -4.27
N GLU A 130 8.32 -9.19 -3.69
CA GLU A 130 7.84 -10.53 -4.00
C GLU A 130 6.56 -10.48 -4.85
N GLU A 131 5.49 -9.87 -4.34
CA GLU A 131 4.20 -9.88 -5.08
C GLU A 131 4.33 -9.17 -6.43
N ILE A 132 4.84 -7.93 -6.48
CA ILE A 132 4.94 -7.21 -7.75
C ILE A 132 6.10 -7.72 -8.64
N ASP A 133 7.31 -7.86 -8.08
CA ASP A 133 8.51 -8.17 -8.88
C ASP A 133 8.62 -9.64 -9.30
N VAL A 134 7.97 -10.56 -8.57
CA VAL A 134 8.01 -12.00 -8.86
C VAL A 134 6.63 -12.48 -9.32
N GLU A 135 5.62 -12.44 -8.46
CA GLU A 135 4.33 -13.10 -8.73
C GLU A 135 3.54 -12.42 -9.86
N TYR A 136 3.29 -11.12 -9.75
CA TYR A 136 2.53 -10.35 -10.75
C TYR A 136 3.29 -10.15 -12.05
N LYS A 137 4.62 -10.02 -11.98
CA LYS A 137 5.45 -10.05 -13.20
C LYS A 137 5.28 -11.37 -13.94
N GLN A 138 5.35 -12.50 -13.24
CA GLN A 138 5.17 -13.81 -13.86
C GLN A 138 3.76 -13.94 -14.45
N LEU A 139 2.74 -13.56 -13.68
CA LEU A 139 1.34 -13.57 -14.12
C LEU A 139 1.11 -12.70 -15.36
N ALA A 140 1.72 -11.52 -15.42
CA ALA A 140 1.63 -10.61 -16.55
C ALA A 140 2.18 -11.24 -17.83
N LEU A 141 3.37 -11.85 -17.74
CA LEU A 141 4.01 -12.52 -18.87
C LEU A 141 3.16 -13.70 -19.37
N GLU A 142 2.61 -14.50 -18.46
CA GLU A 142 1.71 -15.61 -18.78
C GLU A 142 0.39 -15.14 -19.41
N SER A 143 -0.08 -13.95 -19.03
CA SER A 143 -1.32 -13.35 -19.53
C SER A 143 -1.17 -12.66 -20.89
N GLY A 144 0.04 -12.59 -21.44
CA GLY A 144 0.31 -12.04 -22.78
C GLY A 144 0.87 -10.61 -22.81
N ILE A 145 1.22 -10.06 -21.65
CA ILE A 145 2.04 -8.84 -21.52
C ILE A 145 3.49 -9.24 -21.86
N GLN A 146 4.20 -8.39 -22.60
CA GLN A 146 5.54 -8.68 -23.11
C GLN A 146 6.61 -7.87 -22.38
N ASN A 147 6.28 -6.62 -22.03
CA ASN A 147 7.18 -5.71 -21.36
C ASN A 147 6.61 -5.36 -19.99
N TRP A 148 7.41 -5.61 -18.95
CA TRP A 148 7.06 -5.31 -17.57
C TRP A 148 8.07 -4.35 -16.97
N GLY A 149 7.59 -3.35 -16.26
CA GLY A 149 8.39 -2.47 -15.44
C GLY A 149 7.70 -2.24 -14.10
N ARG A 150 8.47 -1.86 -13.10
CA ARG A 150 7.96 -1.42 -11.80
C ARG A 150 8.60 -0.10 -11.41
N VAL A 151 7.79 0.82 -10.94
CA VAL A 151 8.25 2.05 -10.28
C VAL A 151 8.80 1.69 -8.89
N PRO A 152 10.05 2.09 -8.56
CA PRO A 152 10.56 1.87 -7.21
C PRO A 152 9.67 2.55 -6.19
N ALA A 153 9.60 2.01 -4.98
CA ALA A 153 8.94 2.70 -3.88
C ALA A 153 9.59 4.08 -3.67
N LEU A 154 8.79 5.04 -3.21
CA LEU A 154 9.18 6.45 -3.13
C LEU A 154 10.49 6.68 -2.37
N GLY A 155 10.74 5.90 -1.32
CA GLY A 155 11.97 5.90 -0.55
C GLY A 155 12.36 7.29 -0.05
N CYS A 156 13.56 7.72 -0.43
CA CYS A 156 14.14 9.00 0.00
C CYS A 156 14.23 10.03 -1.14
N GLU A 157 13.29 10.00 -2.09
CA GLU A 157 13.26 11.00 -3.17
C GLU A 157 13.33 12.44 -2.58
N PRO A 158 14.27 13.29 -3.01
CA PRO A 158 14.52 14.57 -2.35
C PRO A 158 13.28 15.49 -2.26
N SER A 159 12.43 15.49 -3.30
CA SER A 159 11.19 16.27 -3.29
C SER A 159 10.16 15.73 -2.31
N PHE A 160 10.13 14.42 -2.07
CA PHE A 160 9.25 13.83 -1.05
C PHE A 160 9.74 14.17 0.36
N ILE A 161 11.05 13.98 0.63
CA ILE A 161 11.62 14.27 1.95
C ILE A 161 11.49 15.75 2.33
N SER A 162 11.71 16.66 1.36
CA SER A 162 11.48 18.09 1.58
C SER A 162 10.02 18.38 1.92
N ASP A 163 9.09 17.75 1.22
CA ASP A 163 7.66 18.00 1.39
C ASP A 163 7.11 17.44 2.72
N LEU A 164 7.68 16.32 3.21
CA LEU A 164 7.42 15.85 4.57
C LEU A 164 7.91 16.84 5.63
N ALA A 165 9.10 17.44 5.43
CA ALA A 165 9.61 18.46 6.34
C ALA A 165 8.69 19.70 6.34
N ASP A 166 8.25 20.14 5.16
CA ASP A 166 7.30 21.23 5.01
C ASP A 166 5.97 20.92 5.71
N ALA A 167 5.43 19.69 5.55
CA ALA A 167 4.21 19.26 6.23
C ALA A 167 4.30 19.37 7.76
N VAL A 168 5.44 18.96 8.33
CA VAL A 168 5.68 19.06 9.77
C VAL A 168 5.77 20.52 10.19
N VAL A 169 6.54 21.36 9.48
CA VAL A 169 6.69 22.79 9.80
C VAL A 169 5.34 23.52 9.75
N GLU A 170 4.54 23.26 8.72
CA GLU A 170 3.18 23.81 8.54
C GLU A 170 2.25 23.40 9.69
N SER A 171 2.41 22.20 10.25
CA SER A 171 1.58 21.68 11.34
C SER A 171 1.88 22.33 12.71
N ILE A 172 3.00 23.05 12.86
CA ILE A 172 3.41 23.61 14.16
C ILE A 172 2.56 24.87 14.48
N PRO A 173 1.95 24.97 15.68
CA PRO A 173 1.03 26.05 16.05
C PRO A 173 1.57 27.48 15.89
N TYR A 174 2.89 27.66 16.06
CA TYR A 174 3.55 28.97 15.93
C TYR A 174 3.64 29.45 14.49
N VAL A 175 3.76 28.54 13.51
CA VAL A 175 3.83 28.87 12.08
C VAL A 175 2.46 29.31 11.57
N GLY A 176 1.38 28.68 12.05
CA GLY A 176 0.00 29.12 11.79
C GLY A 176 -0.24 30.58 12.20
N ALA A 177 0.21 31.00 13.38
CA ALA A 177 0.03 32.38 13.86
C ALA A 177 0.80 33.44 13.03
N VAL A 178 1.95 33.08 12.44
CA VAL A 178 2.72 33.96 11.54
C VAL A 178 2.15 33.92 10.11
N ALA A 179 1.61 32.79 9.66
CA ALA A 179 0.95 32.66 8.36
C ALA A 179 -0.40 33.41 8.30
N VAL A 180 -1.10 33.57 9.43
CA VAL A 180 -2.37 34.31 9.53
C VAL A 180 -2.26 35.78 9.13
N SER A 181 -1.05 36.38 9.12
CA SER A 181 -0.86 37.74 8.58
C SER A 181 -0.81 37.82 7.05
N ASN A 182 -0.71 36.70 6.33
CA ASN A 182 -0.80 36.64 4.87
C ASN A 182 -2.09 35.90 4.45
N LEU A 183 -3.09 36.67 4.04
CA LEU A 183 -4.45 36.23 3.70
C LEU A 183 -4.57 35.17 2.58
N GLU A 184 -3.48 34.80 1.92
CA GLU A 184 -3.48 33.89 0.76
C GLU A 184 -3.21 32.41 1.12
N ALA A 185 -2.76 32.10 2.34
CA ALA A 185 -2.42 30.72 2.75
C ALA A 185 -3.62 29.92 3.30
N ARG A 186 -4.81 30.08 2.73
CA ARG A 186 -6.03 29.37 3.13
C ARG A 186 -6.25 28.15 2.25
N GLN A 187 -5.82 26.96 2.69
CA GLN A 187 -6.60 25.71 2.48
C GLN A 187 -6.08 24.41 3.13
N SER A 188 -4.94 24.34 3.81
CA SER A 188 -4.36 23.02 4.19
C SER A 188 -4.20 22.72 5.69
N LEU A 189 -4.87 23.44 6.60
CA LEU A 189 -4.71 23.17 8.02
C LEU A 189 -5.98 22.54 8.60
N VAL A 190 -5.89 21.24 8.89
CA VAL A 190 -6.88 20.50 9.68
C VAL A 190 -6.97 21.17 11.07
N PRO A 191 -8.17 21.48 11.60
CA PRO A 191 -8.31 22.11 12.90
C PRO A 191 -7.72 21.23 14.01
N LEU A 192 -7.14 21.87 15.03
CA LEU A 192 -6.51 21.29 16.23
C LEU A 192 -7.44 20.43 17.14
N GLY A 193 -8.61 19.98 16.65
CA GLY A 193 -9.57 19.13 17.38
C GLY A 193 -9.71 17.71 16.85
N SER A 194 -9.12 17.36 15.69
CA SER A 194 -9.45 16.12 14.97
C SER A 194 -8.69 14.87 15.42
N VAL A 195 -7.78 14.96 16.41
CA VAL A 195 -7.08 13.75 16.91
C VAL A 195 -8.08 12.78 17.53
N GLU A 196 -9.06 13.28 18.29
CA GLU A 196 -10.10 12.46 18.90
C GLU A 196 -11.09 11.91 17.87
N GLU A 197 -11.32 12.61 16.75
CA GLU A 197 -12.18 12.16 15.65
C GLU A 197 -11.49 11.13 14.74
N LEU A 198 -10.21 11.32 14.44
CA LEU A 198 -9.36 10.35 13.74
C LEU A 198 -9.17 9.08 14.56
N LEU A 199 -8.91 9.24 15.87
CA LEU A 199 -8.90 8.11 16.79
C LEU A 199 -10.29 7.51 16.90
N ALA A 200 -11.40 8.25 16.87
CA ALA A 200 -12.74 7.65 16.88
C ALA A 200 -13.04 6.82 15.63
N ALA A 201 -12.52 7.21 14.46
CA ALA A 201 -12.63 6.43 13.22
C ALA A 201 -11.75 5.16 13.25
N TYR A 202 -10.55 5.24 13.81
CA TYR A 202 -9.63 4.10 13.92
C TYR A 202 -9.83 3.21 15.16
N ASP A 203 -10.49 3.75 16.19
CA ASP A 203 -10.58 3.19 17.53
C ASP A 203 -12.01 3.29 18.09
N SER A 204 -12.96 2.68 17.39
CA SER A 204 -14.34 2.66 17.90
C SER A 204 -14.50 1.86 19.20
N GLN A 205 -13.53 1.03 19.64
CA GLN A 205 -13.62 0.28 20.91
C GLN A 205 -12.33 -0.13 21.67
N ARG A 206 -11.09 0.07 21.20
CA ARG A 206 -9.86 -0.45 21.86
C ARG A 206 -9.11 0.60 22.71
N ARG A 207 -9.83 1.20 23.66
CA ARG A 207 -9.23 2.04 24.73
C ARG A 207 -8.28 1.30 25.67
N GLU A 208 -8.30 -0.03 25.64
CA GLU A 208 -7.35 -0.89 26.34
C GLU A 208 -6.86 -1.97 25.37
N LEU A 209 -5.56 -2.29 25.43
CA LEU A 209 -5.06 -3.53 24.84
C LEU A 209 -5.88 -4.68 25.46
N PRO A 210 -6.44 -5.60 24.65
CA PRO A 210 -7.13 -6.74 25.22
C PRO A 210 -6.17 -7.43 26.18
N PRO A 211 -6.62 -7.80 27.40
CA PRO A 211 -5.77 -8.50 28.35
C PRO A 211 -5.15 -9.71 27.64
N PRO A 212 -3.90 -10.07 27.95
CA PRO A 212 -3.27 -11.23 27.35
C PRO A 212 -4.23 -12.42 27.48
N VAL A 213 -4.39 -13.17 26.39
CA VAL A 213 -5.22 -14.38 26.42
C VAL A 213 -4.50 -15.40 27.30
N GLU A 214 -4.83 -15.42 28.58
CA GLU A 214 -4.20 -16.31 29.56
C GLU A 214 -4.78 -17.72 29.51
N VAL A 215 -6.03 -17.86 29.07
CA VAL A 215 -6.75 -19.14 29.12
C VAL A 215 -7.38 -19.44 27.76
N TRP A 216 -7.14 -20.66 27.28
CA TRP A 216 -7.74 -21.17 26.05
C TRP A 216 -9.26 -21.31 26.21
N GLN A 217 -10.01 -20.80 25.24
CA GLN A 217 -11.46 -20.96 25.17
C GLN A 217 -11.83 -21.70 23.88
N TRP A 218 -12.70 -22.70 24.00
CA TRP A 218 -13.15 -23.49 22.86
C TRP A 218 -14.19 -22.73 22.02
N GLY A 219 -14.06 -22.76 20.69
CA GLY A 219 -14.98 -22.12 19.72
C GLY A 219 -14.30 -21.14 18.77
N TRP A 220 -15.09 -20.39 18.00
CA TRP A 220 -14.63 -19.34 17.08
C TRP A 220 -14.38 -18.03 17.84
N THR A 221 -13.36 -18.04 18.69
CA THR A 221 -13.00 -16.90 19.55
C THR A 221 -11.57 -16.45 19.27
N LYS A 222 -11.27 -15.17 19.54
CA LYS A 222 -9.89 -14.63 19.48
C LYS A 222 -8.91 -15.42 20.36
N SER A 223 -9.39 -15.99 21.46
CA SER A 223 -8.58 -16.86 22.33
C SER A 223 -8.17 -18.14 21.60
N ALA A 224 -9.13 -18.81 20.96
CA ALA A 224 -8.85 -20.00 20.16
C ALA A 224 -7.88 -19.69 19.01
N GLU A 225 -8.07 -18.59 18.27
CA GLU A 225 -7.16 -18.17 17.19
C GLU A 225 -5.73 -17.95 17.69
N THR A 226 -5.57 -17.21 18.80
CA THR A 226 -4.25 -16.89 19.37
C THR A 226 -3.51 -18.16 19.81
N TRP A 227 -4.20 -19.07 20.49
CA TRP A 227 -3.61 -20.31 20.97
C TRP A 227 -3.36 -21.33 19.84
N ASN A 228 -4.27 -21.42 18.87
CA ASN A 228 -4.07 -22.24 17.68
C ASN A 228 -2.87 -21.72 16.87
N GLY A 229 -2.73 -20.41 16.72
CA GLY A 229 -1.55 -19.78 16.10
C GLY A 229 -0.25 -20.07 16.85
N ARG A 230 -0.25 -19.99 18.20
CA ARG A 230 0.90 -20.36 19.03
C ARG A 230 1.27 -21.84 18.89
N LEU A 231 0.28 -22.73 18.88
CA LEU A 231 0.49 -24.16 18.68
C LEU A 231 1.02 -24.47 17.28
N ALA A 232 0.51 -23.80 16.25
CA ALA A 232 1.00 -23.91 14.89
C ALA A 232 2.46 -23.44 14.77
N MET A 233 2.80 -22.29 15.36
CA MET A 233 4.18 -21.79 15.39
C MET A 233 5.13 -22.71 16.17
N LEU A 234 4.67 -23.29 17.29
CA LEU A 234 5.43 -24.32 18.01
C LEU A 234 5.65 -25.57 17.15
N ALA A 235 4.64 -26.01 16.40
CA ALA A 235 4.77 -27.13 15.49
C ALA A 235 5.76 -26.84 14.37
N VAL A 236 5.71 -25.64 13.75
CA VAL A 236 6.67 -25.20 12.74
C VAL A 236 8.09 -25.14 13.32
N LEU A 237 8.26 -24.54 14.50
CA LEU A 237 9.57 -24.49 15.17
C LEU A 237 10.11 -25.89 15.47
N LEU A 238 9.27 -26.82 15.95
CA LEU A 238 9.67 -28.20 16.19
C LEU A 238 10.04 -28.94 14.91
N LEU A 239 9.31 -28.70 13.81
CA LEU A 239 9.66 -29.26 12.49
C LEU A 239 11.00 -28.72 12.00
N LEU A 240 11.24 -27.42 12.10
CA LEU A 240 12.53 -26.81 11.74
C LEU A 240 13.68 -27.34 12.61
N LEU A 241 13.45 -27.47 13.92
CA LEU A 241 14.46 -27.99 14.86
C LEU A 241 14.76 -29.47 14.60
N ARG A 242 13.72 -30.25 14.27
CA ARG A 242 13.87 -31.63 13.82
C ARG A 242 14.68 -31.68 12.53
N ASP A 243 14.32 -30.91 11.51
CA ASP A 243 15.03 -30.87 10.22
C ASP A 243 16.53 -30.54 10.41
N ILE A 244 16.85 -29.57 11.27
CA ILE A 244 18.24 -29.21 11.62
C ILE A 244 18.98 -30.34 12.34
N THR A 245 18.31 -31.08 13.23
CA THR A 245 18.96 -32.10 14.09
C THR A 245 19.03 -33.48 13.46
N SER A 246 18.05 -33.87 12.64
CA SER A 246 18.05 -35.16 11.94
C SER A 246 18.68 -35.12 10.56
N GLY A 247 18.89 -33.93 9.95
CA GLY A 247 19.44 -33.79 8.60
C GLY A 247 18.53 -34.31 7.48
N GLU A 248 17.35 -34.85 7.83
CA GLU A 248 16.27 -35.18 6.92
C GLU A 248 15.31 -33.99 6.88
N GLY A 249 15.34 -33.20 5.80
CA GLY A 249 14.43 -32.08 5.61
C GLY A 249 13.03 -32.58 5.31
N PHE A 250 12.17 -32.69 6.33
CA PHE A 250 10.77 -33.05 6.15
C PHE A 250 10.06 -32.02 5.26
N LEU A 251 10.45 -30.73 5.35
CA LEU A 251 9.98 -29.67 4.47
C LEU A 251 10.56 -29.74 3.04
N HIS A 252 11.74 -30.35 2.84
CA HIS A 252 12.26 -30.66 1.49
C HIS A 252 11.52 -31.82 0.83
N GLN A 253 11.16 -32.86 1.59
CA GLN A 253 10.39 -34.00 1.06
C GLN A 253 9.00 -33.60 0.53
N TRP A 254 8.43 -32.52 1.06
CA TRP A 254 7.14 -31.97 0.63
C TRP A 254 7.26 -30.73 -0.27
N GLY A 255 8.48 -30.32 -0.65
CA GLY A 255 8.72 -29.24 -1.62
C GLY A 255 8.43 -27.82 -1.11
N ILE A 256 8.40 -27.61 0.20
CA ILE A 256 8.06 -26.31 0.82
C ILE A 256 9.29 -25.39 0.95
N LEU A 257 10.50 -25.97 0.99
CA LEU A 257 11.77 -25.21 0.98
C LEU A 257 12.69 -25.73 -0.12
N PRO A 258 13.34 -24.85 -0.91
CA PRO A 258 14.33 -25.28 -1.90
C PRO A 258 15.63 -25.72 -1.20
N LEU A 259 16.25 -26.77 -1.73
CA LEU A 259 17.56 -27.32 -1.31
C LEU A 259 18.66 -26.27 -1.27
#